data_AF-X6JX52-F1
#
_entry.id   AF-X6JX52-F1
#
_cell.length_a   1.000
_cell.length_b   1.000
_cell.length_c   1.000
_cell.angle_alpha   90.00
_cell.angle_beta   90.00
_cell.angle_gamma   90.00
#
_symmetry.space_group_name_H-M   'P 1'
#
loop_
_entity.id
_entity.type
_entity.pdbx_description
1 polymer ?
#
loop_
_entity_poly.entity_id
_entity_poly.type
_entity_poly.pdbx_seq_one_letter_code
_entity_poly.pdbx_strand_id
1 'polypeptide(L)'
;MADLPDSVSPVAPKDFPGRALSDLRDVALDNVKKWLPKIVSDGQIGTFYLYYVDGNTMLSTSLVLLDEFWLSIKAQFPGDVLFALPRRDQLFIFDASNPKAQSAARQMIDVTFKDGFNLLSDKIFERRNGKLLAQV
;
A
#
# COMPACT_ATOMS: atom_id res chain seq x y z
N MET A 1 -23.05 -9.96 -1.89
CA MET A 1 -22.40 -8.93 -1.05
C MET A 1 -23.47 -7.91 -0.70
N ALA A 2 -23.57 -7.47 0.56
CA ALA A 2 -24.56 -6.46 0.94
C ALA A 2 -24.08 -5.07 0.48
N ASP A 3 -25.01 -4.22 0.04
CA ASP A 3 -24.73 -2.84 -0.33
C ASP A 3 -24.75 -1.97 0.94
N LEU A 4 -23.59 -1.88 1.61
CA LEU A 4 -23.40 -1.04 2.78
C LEU A 4 -22.60 0.23 2.42
N PRO A 5 -22.76 1.35 3.16
CA PRO A 5 -22.07 2.60 2.86
C PRO A 5 -20.54 2.51 2.83
N ASP A 6 -19.97 1.50 3.50
CA ASP A 6 -18.54 1.19 3.55
C ASP A 6 -18.17 -0.04 2.70
N SER A 7 -19.10 -0.65 1.97
CA SER A 7 -18.74 -1.76 1.09
C SER A 7 -17.94 -1.28 -0.11
N VAL A 8 -16.73 -1.84 -0.28
CA VAL A 8 -15.88 -1.60 -1.44
C VAL A 8 -15.72 -2.91 -2.19
N SER A 9 -15.82 -2.87 -3.52
CA SER A 9 -15.61 -4.03 -4.38
C SER A 9 -14.78 -3.69 -5.60
N PRO A 10 -14.00 -4.65 -6.11
CA PRO A 10 -13.37 -4.51 -7.40
C PRO A 10 -14.45 -4.41 -8.48
N VAL A 11 -14.17 -3.59 -9.48
CA VAL A 11 -15.02 -3.42 -10.66
C VAL A 11 -14.25 -3.83 -11.90
N ALA A 12 -14.93 -4.46 -12.85
CA ALA A 12 -14.41 -4.80 -14.15
C ALA A 12 -14.92 -3.79 -15.20
N PRO A 13 -14.22 -3.62 -16.34
CA PRO A 13 -14.69 -2.74 -17.41
C PRO A 13 -16.13 -3.02 -17.88
N LYS A 14 -16.55 -4.30 -17.83
CA LYS A 14 -17.92 -4.71 -18.18
C LYS A 14 -19.00 -4.13 -17.26
N ASP A 15 -18.66 -3.72 -16.04
CA ASP A 15 -19.60 -3.17 -15.07
C ASP A 15 -19.92 -1.70 -15.36
N PHE A 16 -19.11 -1.04 -16.20
CA PHE A 16 -19.25 0.36 -16.62
C PHE A 16 -19.14 0.50 -18.14
N PRO A 17 -20.10 -0.05 -18.91
CA PRO A 17 -20.06 0.04 -20.36
C PRO A 17 -20.03 1.50 -20.83
N GLY A 18 -19.13 1.82 -21.76
CA GLY A 18 -18.95 3.17 -22.28
C GLY A 18 -18.08 4.11 -21.43
N ARG A 19 -17.45 3.62 -20.36
CA ARG A 19 -16.44 4.35 -19.58
C ARG A 19 -15.10 3.63 -19.63
N ALA A 20 -14.02 4.40 -19.67
CA ALA A 20 -12.67 3.89 -19.45
C ALA A 20 -12.37 3.80 -17.95
N LEU A 21 -11.46 2.90 -17.54
CA LEU A 21 -11.03 2.81 -16.14
C LEU A 21 -10.39 4.11 -15.63
N SER A 22 -9.80 4.91 -16.52
CA SER A 22 -9.30 6.25 -16.21
C SER A 22 -10.40 7.16 -15.65
N ASP A 23 -11.62 7.02 -16.16
CA ASP A 23 -12.77 7.86 -15.77
C ASP A 23 -13.27 7.51 -14.36
N LEU A 24 -12.88 6.34 -13.85
CA LEU A 24 -13.24 5.84 -12.53
C LEU A 24 -12.13 6.06 -11.50
N ARG A 25 -10.96 6.54 -11.93
CA ARG A 25 -9.78 6.66 -11.07
C ARG A 25 -10.04 7.55 -9.86
N ASP A 26 -10.58 8.75 -10.07
CA ASP A 26 -10.80 9.71 -9.00
C ASP A 26 -11.83 9.18 -7.99
N VAL A 27 -12.91 8.57 -8.49
CA VAL A 27 -13.92 7.91 -7.65
C VAL A 27 -13.32 6.76 -6.83
N ALA A 28 -12.45 5.95 -7.44
CA ALA A 28 -11.76 4.86 -6.74
C ALA A 28 -10.84 5.41 -5.63
N LEU A 29 -10.05 6.45 -5.92
CA LEU A 29 -9.19 7.09 -4.93
C LEU A 29 -10.00 7.71 -3.78
N ASP A 30 -11.10 8.42 -4.09
CA ASP A 30 -11.99 9.01 -3.08
C ASP A 30 -12.63 7.94 -2.20
N ASN A 31 -12.96 6.77 -2.75
CA ASN A 31 -13.43 5.65 -1.95
C ASN A 31 -12.38 5.12 -0.99
N VAL A 32 -11.10 5.02 -1.40
CA VAL A 32 -10.01 4.63 -0.49
C VAL A 32 -9.75 5.70 0.57
N LYS A 33 -9.84 7.00 0.23
CA LYS A 33 -9.62 8.10 1.17
C LYS A 33 -10.56 8.07 2.38
N LYS A 34 -11.79 7.56 2.22
CA LYS A 34 -12.75 7.38 3.33
C LYS A 34 -12.23 6.43 4.43
N TRP A 35 -11.24 5.60 4.12
CA TRP A 35 -10.64 4.63 5.04
C TRP A 35 -9.38 5.14 5.76
N LEU A 36 -8.87 6.33 5.42
CA LEU A 36 -7.69 6.90 6.09
C LEU A 36 -7.79 6.94 7.62
N PRO A 37 -8.96 7.27 8.24
CA PRO A 37 -9.09 7.25 9.70
C PRO A 37 -8.95 5.86 10.35
N LYS A 38 -9.00 4.79 9.55
CA LYS A 38 -8.85 3.39 10.00
C LYS A 38 -7.48 2.80 9.69
N ILE A 39 -6.50 3.61 9.29
CA ILE A 39 -5.13 3.14 9.11
C ILE A 39 -4.56 2.78 10.49
N VAL A 40 -4.03 1.58 10.59
CA VAL A 40 -3.30 1.09 11.74
C VAL A 40 -1.83 0.90 11.37
N SER A 41 -0.96 1.20 12.32
CA SER A 41 0.46 0.88 12.26
C SER A 41 0.81 -0.01 13.45
N ASP A 42 1.47 -1.14 13.19
CA ASP A 42 1.98 -2.00 14.27
C ASP A 42 3.28 -1.45 14.89
N GLY A 43 3.63 -0.20 14.57
CA GLY A 43 4.88 0.43 14.99
C GLY A 43 6.10 -0.15 14.26
N GLN A 44 7.28 0.13 14.82
CA GLN A 44 8.54 -0.31 14.23
C GLN A 44 8.80 -1.78 14.56
N ILE A 45 8.88 -2.62 13.54
CA ILE A 45 9.29 -4.02 13.65
C ILE A 45 10.67 -4.16 13.01
N GLY A 46 11.71 -4.06 13.84
CA GLY A 46 13.09 -4.08 13.37
C GLY A 46 13.41 -2.89 12.44
N THR A 47 13.49 -3.13 11.13
CA THR A 47 13.91 -2.13 10.12
C THR A 47 12.75 -1.54 9.32
N PHE A 48 11.50 -1.93 9.61
CA PHE A 48 10.33 -1.52 8.86
C PHE A 48 9.15 -1.19 9.75
N TYR A 49 8.14 -0.57 9.16
CA TYR A 49 6.83 -0.39 9.74
C TYR A 49 5.79 -1.09 8.88
N LEU A 50 4.86 -1.76 9.54
CA LEU A 50 3.70 -2.38 8.90
C LEU A 50 2.50 -1.43 9.04
N TYR A 51 1.84 -1.16 7.92
CA TYR A 51 0.57 -0.45 7.85
C TYR A 51 -0.52 -1.34 7.25
N TYR A 52 -1.72 -1.23 7.79
CA TYR A 52 -2.92 -1.83 7.22
C TYR A 52 -4.17 -0.98 7.50
N VAL A 53 -5.27 -1.32 6.83
CA VAL A 53 -6.58 -0.68 7.05
C VAL A 53 -7.46 -1.59 7.89
N ASP A 54 -7.82 -1.16 9.10
CA ASP A 54 -8.72 -1.91 9.96
C ASP A 54 -10.13 -1.99 9.37
N GLY A 55 -10.76 -3.15 9.51
CA GLY A 55 -12.04 -3.49 8.89
C GLY A 55 -12.00 -3.74 7.38
N ASN A 56 -10.91 -3.43 6.67
CA ASN A 56 -10.75 -3.78 5.25
C ASN A 56 -9.27 -3.82 4.82
N THR A 57 -8.55 -4.85 5.27
CA THR A 57 -7.10 -4.96 5.03
C THR A 57 -6.73 -5.06 3.56
N MET A 58 -7.64 -5.47 2.66
CA MET A 58 -7.37 -5.52 1.22
C MET A 58 -7.17 -4.12 0.59
N LEU A 59 -7.45 -3.04 1.32
CA LEU A 59 -7.14 -1.67 0.89
C LEU A 59 -5.73 -1.21 1.28
N SER A 60 -5.01 -1.95 2.12
CA SER A 60 -3.70 -1.54 2.65
C SER A 60 -2.69 -1.17 1.56
N THR A 61 -2.63 -1.95 0.48
CA THR A 61 -1.68 -1.69 -0.60
C THR A 61 -2.04 -0.44 -1.42
N SER A 62 -3.32 -0.06 -1.43
CA SER A 62 -3.81 1.13 -2.15
C SER A 62 -3.40 2.44 -1.48
N LEU A 63 -3.00 2.40 -0.20
CA LEU A 63 -2.55 3.59 0.53
C LEU A 63 -1.37 4.28 -0.15
N VAL A 64 -0.51 3.54 -0.86
CA VAL A 64 0.64 4.10 -1.59
C VAL A 64 0.24 5.09 -2.69
N LEU A 65 -1.01 5.02 -3.15
CA LEU A 65 -1.56 5.89 -4.19
C LEU A 65 -2.09 7.23 -3.65
N LEU A 66 -2.18 7.38 -2.32
CA LEU A 66 -2.75 8.55 -1.67
C LEU A 66 -1.65 9.45 -1.11
N ASP A 67 -1.61 10.72 -1.55
CA ASP A 67 -0.68 11.71 -0.98
C ASP A 67 -0.97 11.97 0.50
N GLU A 68 -2.23 11.87 0.91
CA GLU A 68 -2.66 12.03 2.30
C GLU A 68 -2.03 10.97 3.24
N PHE A 69 -1.84 9.75 2.76
CA PHE A 69 -1.13 8.70 3.51
C PHE A 69 0.34 9.06 3.69
N TRP A 70 1.01 9.50 2.63
CA TRP A 70 2.42 9.91 2.73
C TRP A 70 2.62 11.12 3.63
N LEU A 71 1.68 12.06 3.62
CA LEU A 71 1.67 13.21 4.53
C LEU A 71 1.49 12.77 5.99
N SER A 72 0.62 11.79 6.27
CA SER A 72 0.36 11.33 7.64
C SER A 72 1.57 10.64 8.28
N ILE A 73 2.41 9.98 7.48
CA ILE A 73 3.63 9.30 7.97
C ILE A 73 4.91 10.13 7.83
N LYS A 74 4.83 11.37 7.32
CA LYS A 74 6.00 12.22 7.02
C LYS A 74 6.89 12.51 8.25
N ALA A 75 6.29 12.63 9.44
CA ALA A 75 7.05 12.85 10.67
C ALA A 75 7.99 11.66 11.00
N GLN A 76 7.59 10.46 10.59
CA GLN A 76 8.32 9.22 10.82
C GLN A 76 9.29 8.92 9.67
N PHE A 77 8.91 9.29 8.45
CA PHE A 77 9.73 9.15 7.25
C PHE A 77 9.90 10.52 6.57
N PRO A 78 10.85 11.35 7.03
CA PRO A 78 11.01 12.71 6.52
C PRO A 78 11.63 12.77 5.12
N GLY A 79 12.28 11.69 4.68
CA GLY A 79 12.97 11.59 3.39
C GLY A 79 12.33 10.57 2.44
N ASP A 80 13.16 10.02 1.56
CA ASP A 80 12.75 8.95 0.65
C ASP A 80 12.48 7.65 1.44
N VAL A 81 11.59 6.83 0.90
CA VAL A 81 11.25 5.52 1.48
C VAL A 81 11.38 4.41 0.46
N LEU A 82 11.75 3.23 0.96
CA LEU A 82 11.50 1.98 0.25
C LEU A 82 10.19 1.40 0.76
N PHE A 83 9.45 0.70 -0.10
CA PHE A 83 8.29 -0.05 0.34
C PHE A 83 8.16 -1.38 -0.40
N ALA A 84 7.53 -2.35 0.26
CA ALA A 84 7.29 -3.67 -0.28
C ALA A 84 5.81 -4.04 -0.09
N LEU A 85 5.26 -4.70 -1.11
CA LEU A 85 3.87 -5.16 -1.16
C LEU A 85 3.83 -6.67 -1.45
N PRO A 86 4.46 -7.52 -0.62
CA PRO A 86 4.50 -8.95 -0.88
C PRO A 86 3.13 -9.62 -0.73
N ARG A 87 2.19 -8.98 -0.01
CA ARG A 87 0.80 -9.44 0.15
C ARG A 87 -0.21 -8.35 -0.21
N ARG A 88 -1.45 -8.74 -0.54
CA ARG A 88 -2.54 -7.80 -0.84
C ARG A 88 -3.04 -7.02 0.37
N ASP A 89 -2.85 -7.56 1.57
CA ASP A 89 -3.47 -7.06 2.80
C ASP A 89 -2.55 -6.20 3.68
N GLN A 90 -1.28 -6.04 3.30
CA GLN A 90 -0.24 -5.44 4.13
C GLN A 90 0.69 -4.52 3.33
N LEU A 91 1.05 -3.38 3.92
CA LEU A 91 2.00 -2.42 3.38
C LEU A 91 3.21 -2.29 4.30
N PHE A 92 4.40 -2.62 3.79
CA PHE A 92 5.65 -2.49 4.53
C PHE A 92 6.42 -1.26 4.05
N ILE A 93 6.76 -0.35 4.97
CA ILE A 93 7.55 0.86 4.71
C ILE A 93 8.89 0.78 5.42
N PHE A 94 9.95 1.15 4.72
CA PHE A 94 11.33 1.18 5.21
C PHE A 94 11.91 2.58 4.97
N ASP A 95 12.67 3.10 5.93
CA ASP A 95 13.41 4.34 5.76
C ASP A 95 14.56 4.12 4.77
N ALA A 96 14.59 4.82 3.63
CA ALA A 96 15.62 4.62 2.62
C ALA A 96 17.02 5.10 3.08
N SER A 97 17.10 5.93 4.12
CA SER A 97 18.38 6.34 4.71
C SER A 97 19.03 5.24 5.56
N ASN A 98 18.27 4.21 5.94
CA ASN A 98 18.80 3.09 6.70
C ASN A 98 19.59 2.15 5.77
N PRO A 99 20.90 1.91 6.02
CA PRO A 99 21.73 1.08 5.15
C PRO A 99 21.28 -0.40 5.09
N LYS A 100 20.42 -0.84 6.00
CA LYS A 100 19.85 -2.19 6.03
C LYS A 100 18.45 -2.29 5.39
N ALA A 101 17.86 -1.17 4.94
CA ALA A 101 16.49 -1.16 4.44
C ALA A 101 16.29 -2.09 3.24
N GLN A 102 17.20 -2.07 2.28
CA GLN A 102 17.08 -2.88 1.06
C GLN A 102 17.20 -4.39 1.34
N SER A 103 18.17 -4.79 2.17
CA SER A 103 18.32 -6.20 2.55
C SER A 103 17.17 -6.69 3.42
N ALA A 104 16.67 -5.84 4.33
CA ALA A 104 15.48 -6.15 5.13
C ALA A 104 14.22 -6.29 4.26
N ALA A 105 14.01 -5.41 3.28
CA ALA A 105 12.90 -5.50 2.35
C ALA A 105 12.95 -6.78 1.51
N ARG A 106 14.14 -7.15 1.01
CA ARG A 106 14.33 -8.43 0.29
C ARG A 106 14.02 -9.63 1.18
N GLN A 107 14.56 -9.65 2.41
CA GLN A 107 14.30 -10.73 3.36
C GLN A 107 12.80 -10.85 3.69
N MET A 108 12.10 -9.72 3.90
CA MET A 108 10.66 -9.70 4.14
C MET A 108 9.88 -10.31 2.98
N ILE A 109 10.24 -9.93 1.74
CA ILE A 109 9.63 -10.50 0.53
C ILE A 109 9.88 -12.01 0.48
N ASP A 110 11.11 -12.46 0.66
CA ASP A 110 11.47 -13.88 0.54
C ASP A 110 10.76 -14.75 1.59
N VAL A 111 10.65 -14.27 2.84
CA VAL A 111 9.90 -14.96 3.90
C VAL A 111 8.42 -15.03 3.56
N THR A 112 7.84 -13.93 3.10
CA THR A 112 6.42 -13.88 2.75
C THR A 112 6.07 -14.76 1.55
N PHE A 113 6.93 -14.77 0.52
CA PHE A 113 6.73 -15.61 -0.66
C PHE A 113 6.88 -17.11 -0.36
N LYS A 114 7.72 -17.48 0.61
CA LYS A 114 7.81 -18.87 1.11
C LYS A 114 6.54 -19.31 1.83
N ASP A 115 5.87 -18.39 2.55
CA ASP A 115 4.59 -18.66 3.20
C ASP A 115 3.45 -18.87 2.19
N GLY A 116 3.52 -18.21 1.03
CA GLY A 116 2.63 -18.48 -0.11
C GLY A 116 1.21 -17.92 0.01
N PHE A 117 0.89 -17.22 1.10
CA PHE A 117 -0.45 -16.71 1.37
C PHE A 117 -0.65 -15.28 0.85
N ASN A 118 -1.76 -15.05 0.15
CA ASN A 118 -2.23 -13.74 -0.30
C ASN A 118 -1.20 -12.89 -1.08
N LEU A 119 -0.31 -13.54 -1.85
CA LEU A 119 0.83 -12.91 -2.51
C LEU A 119 0.42 -11.83 -3.53
N LEU A 120 1.24 -10.78 -3.64
CA LEU A 120 1.03 -9.66 -4.57
C LEU A 120 2.29 -9.33 -5.43
N SER A 121 3.41 -8.95 -4.83
CA SER A 121 4.61 -8.51 -5.58
C SER A 121 5.93 -8.85 -4.90
N ASP A 122 6.88 -9.40 -5.66
CA ASP A 122 8.25 -9.74 -5.22
C ASP A 122 9.26 -8.59 -5.41
N LYS A 123 8.76 -7.42 -5.83
CA LYS A 123 9.55 -6.21 -6.09
C LYS A 123 9.63 -5.29 -4.88
N ILE A 124 10.73 -4.54 -4.83
CA ILE A 124 10.91 -3.39 -3.95
C ILE A 124 10.57 -2.14 -4.77
N PHE A 125 9.84 -1.23 -4.16
CA PHE A 125 9.48 0.05 -4.74
C PHE A 125 10.08 1.18 -3.91
N GLU A 126 10.15 2.37 -4.51
CA GLU A 126 10.61 3.57 -3.84
C GLU A 126 9.57 4.68 -3.97
N ARG A 127 9.47 5.52 -2.95
CA ARG A 127 8.91 6.86 -3.12
C ARG A 127 10.03 7.87 -2.97
N ARG A 128 10.42 8.48 -4.08
CA ARG A 128 11.51 9.46 -4.17
C ARG A 128 10.98 10.79 -4.67
N ASN A 129 11.24 11.87 -3.91
CA ASN A 129 10.74 13.21 -4.25
C ASN A 129 9.22 13.23 -4.59
N GLY A 130 8.42 12.49 -3.82
CA GLY A 130 6.97 12.39 -4.02
C GLY A 130 6.52 11.54 -5.22
N LYS A 131 7.42 10.86 -5.92
CA LYS A 131 7.10 9.99 -7.06
C LYS A 131 7.32 8.52 -6.71
N LEU A 132 6.40 7.65 -7.13
CA LEU A 132 6.55 6.20 -7.00
C LEU A 132 7.43 5.68 -8.14
N LEU A 133 8.41 4.87 -7.79
CA LEU A 133 9.34 4.23 -8.70
C LEU A 133 9.38 2.73 -8.39
N ALA A 134 9.39 1.89 -9.42
CA ALA A 134 9.74 0.49 -9.26
C ALA A 134 11.25 0.36 -9.38
N GLN A 135 11.89 -0.38 -8.47
CA GLN A 135 13.28 -0.78 -8.71
C GLN A 135 13.31 -1.76 -9.88
N VAL A 136 14.28 -1.55 -10.78
CA VAL A 136 14.53 -2.41 -11.94
C VAL A 136 15.21 -3.69 -11.51
#